data_AF-A0A923IB00-F1
#
_entry.id   AF-A0A923IB00-F1
#
_cell.length_a   1.000
_cell.length_b   1.000
_cell.length_c   1.000
_cell.angle_alpha   90.00
_cell.angle_beta   90.00
_cell.angle_gamma   90.00
#
_symmetry.space_group_name_H-M   'P 1'
#
loop_
_entity.id
_entity.type
_entity.pdbx_description
1 polymer ?
#
loop_
_entity_poly.entity_id
_entity_poly.type
_entity_poly.pdbx_seq_one_letter_code
_entity_poly.pdbx_strand_id
1 'polypeptide(L)'
;MSPAQTSVPTGSPVRTAALPERRVAVVLGTLALVALVVAVALNVLLGDVVRPGAGALAGDGALIGTGTVSFDVPTPPVEMLPANVIGYETITRQGVPGEQEVAAEAMYVTLSMETEIQVPIGSYARAQAFPSALEAQAEVDRVMAGFPLRAEDLVLNGVTPAVAGYAPDEGAWTVAWTRGTYAIYVKTLFRDKIPAQKKDFLRRIGTTVVEAVDTYQRTGKQGLQF
;
A
#
# COMPACT_ATOMS: atom_id res chain seq x y z
N MET A 1 12.97 -89.19 4.25
CA MET A 1 12.52 -88.37 3.10
C MET A 1 13.24 -87.02 3.17
N SER A 2 14.35 -86.88 2.44
CA SER A 2 14.73 -85.64 1.73
C SER A 2 14.26 -85.80 0.27
N PRO A 3 14.15 -84.79 -0.62
CA PRO A 3 14.72 -83.41 -0.63
C PRO A 3 13.61 -82.34 -0.93
N ALA A 4 13.83 -81.03 -1.00
CA ALA A 4 14.52 -80.25 -2.04
C ALA A 4 14.57 -78.78 -1.56
N GLN A 5 15.74 -78.15 -1.44
CA GLN A 5 16.32 -77.26 -2.46
C GLN A 5 15.28 -76.42 -3.22
N THR A 6 15.38 -75.09 -3.11
CA THR A 6 15.57 -74.20 -4.27
C THR A 6 16.11 -72.85 -3.79
N SER A 7 17.37 -72.60 -4.13
CA SER A 7 17.99 -71.29 -4.20
C SER A 7 17.31 -70.41 -5.24
N VAL A 8 17.09 -69.13 -4.93
CA VAL A 8 16.75 -68.08 -5.91
C VAL A 8 17.75 -66.93 -5.73
N PRO A 9 18.27 -66.36 -6.83
CA PRO A 9 19.62 -65.82 -6.89
C PRO A 9 19.71 -64.35 -6.50
N THR A 10 20.94 -63.93 -6.21
CA THR A 10 21.44 -62.57 -6.31
C THR A 10 21.02 -61.95 -7.65
N GLY A 11 20.02 -61.06 -7.61
CA GLY A 11 19.61 -60.21 -8.72
C GLY A 11 19.95 -58.76 -8.36
N SER A 12 20.83 -58.17 -9.16
CA SER A 12 21.50 -56.87 -9.04
C SER A 12 20.63 -55.70 -8.52
N PRO A 13 21.23 -54.68 -7.87
CA PRO A 13 20.58 -53.38 -7.80
C PRO A 13 20.27 -52.95 -9.23
N VAL A 14 19.00 -52.69 -9.51
CA VAL A 14 18.57 -52.07 -10.76
C VAL A 14 19.32 -50.75 -10.85
N ARG A 15 20.34 -50.69 -11.73
CA ARG A 15 20.84 -49.44 -12.29
C ARG A 15 19.68 -48.82 -13.08
N THR A 16 18.81 -48.07 -12.41
CA THR A 16 17.99 -47.09 -13.11
C THR A 16 18.92 -45.98 -13.54
N ALA A 17 19.06 -45.89 -14.86
CA ALA A 17 19.98 -45.05 -15.60
C ALA A 17 20.05 -43.62 -15.03
N ALA A 18 21.26 -43.25 -14.59
CA ALA A 18 21.61 -41.85 -14.49
C ALA A 18 21.54 -41.23 -15.90
N LEU A 19 20.77 -40.13 -15.98
CA LEU A 19 20.68 -39.13 -17.05
C LEU A 19 19.70 -39.45 -18.19
N PRO A 20 18.76 -38.49 -18.41
CA PRO A 20 19.13 -37.41 -19.30
C PRO A 20 18.89 -36.02 -18.70
N GLU A 21 19.15 -35.81 -17.41
CA GLU A 21 19.11 -34.47 -16.79
C GLU A 21 20.00 -33.47 -17.55
N ARG A 22 21.11 -33.95 -18.13
CA ARG A 22 22.01 -33.11 -18.95
C ARG A 22 21.35 -32.63 -20.24
N ARG A 23 20.44 -33.41 -20.85
CA ARG A 23 19.72 -32.97 -22.06
C ARG A 23 18.61 -31.99 -21.70
N VAL A 24 17.88 -32.24 -20.62
CA VAL A 24 16.83 -31.34 -20.13
C VAL A 24 17.41 -30.01 -19.65
N ALA A 25 18.54 -30.03 -18.92
CA ALA A 25 19.24 -28.82 -18.49
C ALA A 25 19.84 -28.04 -19.67
N VAL A 26 20.33 -28.73 -20.72
CA VAL A 26 20.79 -28.06 -21.94
C VAL A 26 19.62 -27.44 -22.70
N VAL A 27 18.47 -28.12 -22.80
CA VAL A 27 17.27 -27.58 -23.46
C VAL A 27 16.68 -26.41 -22.68
N LEU A 28 16.58 -26.50 -21.35
CA LEU A 28 16.11 -25.40 -20.50
C LEU A 28 17.10 -24.23 -20.47
N GLY A 29 18.41 -24.51 -20.40
CA GLY A 29 19.46 -23.50 -20.45
C GLY A 29 19.49 -22.76 -21.79
N THR A 30 19.30 -23.47 -22.90
CA THR A 30 19.20 -22.84 -24.23
C THR A 30 17.93 -22.02 -24.37
N LEU A 31 16.78 -22.49 -23.88
CA LEU A 31 15.54 -21.70 -23.83
C LEU A 31 15.69 -20.44 -22.98
N ALA A 32 16.33 -20.52 -21.82
CA ALA A 32 16.58 -19.37 -20.94
C ALA A 32 17.52 -18.36 -21.60
N LEU A 33 18.57 -18.83 -22.29
CA LEU A 33 19.48 -17.97 -23.02
C LEU A 33 18.78 -17.28 -24.19
N VAL A 34 17.93 -18.01 -24.94
CA VAL A 34 17.11 -17.44 -26.02
C VAL A 34 16.13 -16.40 -25.47
N ALA A 35 15.46 -16.68 -24.35
CA ALA A 35 14.57 -15.72 -23.71
C ALA A 35 15.31 -14.46 -23.25
N LEU A 36 16.53 -14.60 -22.71
CA LEU A 36 17.38 -13.47 -22.33
C LEU A 36 17.80 -12.64 -23.55
N VAL A 37 18.24 -13.31 -24.63
CA VAL A 37 18.62 -12.63 -25.88
C VAL A 37 17.42 -11.92 -26.51
N VAL A 38 16.23 -12.53 -26.51
CA VAL A 38 15.00 -11.91 -26.99
C VAL A 38 14.61 -10.72 -26.12
N ALA A 39 14.73 -10.82 -24.79
CA ALA A 39 14.43 -9.70 -23.89
C ALA A 39 15.40 -8.52 -24.09
N VAL A 40 16.70 -8.79 -24.28
CA VAL A 40 17.71 -7.77 -24.58
C VAL A 40 17.47 -7.19 -25.98
N ALA A 41 17.19 -8.02 -26.98
CA ALA A 41 16.88 -7.57 -28.32
C ALA A 41 15.62 -6.71 -28.35
N LEU A 42 14.56 -7.07 -27.62
CA LEU A 42 13.35 -6.26 -27.45
C LEU A 42 13.67 -4.96 -26.73
N ASN A 43 14.49 -4.97 -25.68
CA ASN A 43 14.86 -3.75 -24.96
C ASN A 43 15.73 -2.81 -25.82
N VAL A 44 16.56 -3.35 -26.73
CA VAL A 44 17.35 -2.56 -27.68
C VAL A 44 16.50 -2.09 -28.86
N LEU A 45 15.60 -2.92 -29.41
CA LEU A 45 14.69 -2.53 -30.51
C LEU A 45 13.62 -1.54 -30.05
N LEU A 46 13.09 -1.72 -28.84
CA LEU A 46 12.05 -0.84 -28.26
C LEU A 46 12.64 0.33 -27.48
N GLY A 47 13.93 0.27 -27.13
CA GLY A 47 14.65 1.34 -26.43
C GLY A 47 14.75 2.64 -27.22
N ASP A 48 14.66 2.57 -28.56
CA ASP A 48 14.57 3.76 -29.44
C ASP A 48 13.13 4.13 -29.85
N VAL A 49 12.13 3.29 -29.52
CA VAL A 49 10.71 3.55 -29.88
C VAL A 49 9.87 4.01 -28.69
N VAL A 50 10.43 4.00 -27.46
CA VAL A 50 9.77 4.58 -26.27
C VAL A 50 10.63 5.69 -25.67
N ARG A 51 10.83 6.75 -26.47
CA ARG A 51 10.93 8.11 -25.93
C ARG A 51 9.65 8.86 -26.31
N PRO A 52 8.57 8.82 -25.52
CA PRO A 52 7.47 9.74 -25.72
C PRO A 52 7.81 11.06 -25.02
N GLY A 53 8.54 11.89 -25.76
CA GLY A 53 8.90 13.25 -25.39
C GLY A 53 9.26 14.05 -26.63
N ALA A 54 8.33 14.17 -27.58
CA ALA A 54 8.14 15.30 -28.51
C ALA A 54 7.22 14.87 -29.67
N GLY A 55 6.02 15.46 -29.78
CA GLY A 55 5.25 15.37 -31.04
C GLY A 55 3.72 15.36 -30.93
N ALA A 56 3.15 16.47 -30.44
CA ALA A 56 1.89 17.08 -30.88
C ALA A 56 0.65 16.20 -31.15
N LEU A 57 -0.29 16.22 -30.20
CA LEU A 57 -1.67 16.65 -30.48
C LEU A 57 -2.15 17.50 -29.29
N ALA A 58 -2.57 18.72 -29.61
CA ALA A 58 -3.04 19.73 -28.67
C ALA A 58 -4.34 19.32 -27.99
N GLY A 59 -4.42 19.56 -26.69
CA GLY A 59 -5.62 19.49 -25.86
C GLY A 59 -5.23 19.66 -24.40
N ASP A 60 -5.63 20.77 -23.79
CA ASP A 60 -5.29 21.21 -22.44
C ASP A 60 -5.15 20.09 -21.40
N GLY A 61 -3.95 19.95 -20.84
CA GLY A 61 -3.66 18.98 -19.79
C GLY A 61 -2.21 19.09 -19.36
N ALA A 62 -1.92 20.05 -18.47
CA ALA A 62 -0.61 20.24 -17.88
C ALA A 62 -0.13 18.95 -17.18
N LEU A 63 0.80 18.23 -17.82
CA LEU A 63 1.55 17.16 -17.18
C LEU A 63 2.67 17.76 -16.33
N ILE A 64 2.49 17.60 -15.02
CA ILE A 64 3.35 18.03 -13.94
C ILE A 64 4.77 17.51 -14.18
N GLY A 65 5.72 18.44 -14.32
CA GLY A 65 7.13 18.12 -14.37
C GLY A 65 7.58 17.48 -13.07
N THR A 66 8.54 16.55 -13.18
CA THR A 66 9.41 16.09 -12.11
C THR A 66 10.31 17.25 -11.63
N GLY A 67 9.72 18.30 -11.11
CA GLY A 67 10.38 19.28 -10.28
C GLY A 67 10.34 18.77 -8.86
N THR A 68 11.51 18.56 -8.25
CA THR A 68 11.62 18.64 -6.79
C THR A 68 11.02 19.98 -6.39
N VAL A 69 9.79 19.96 -5.86
CA VAL A 69 9.10 21.18 -5.43
C VAL A 69 9.82 21.59 -4.15
N SER A 70 10.83 22.45 -4.28
CA SER A 70 11.54 23.01 -3.14
C SER A 70 10.72 24.18 -2.61
N PHE A 71 9.73 23.84 -1.78
CA PHE A 71 9.11 24.78 -0.87
C PHE A 71 9.56 24.41 0.55
N ASP A 72 9.67 25.40 1.42
CA ASP A 72 10.05 25.13 2.80
C ASP A 72 8.91 24.40 3.50
N VAL A 73 9.21 23.22 4.06
CA VAL A 73 8.25 22.36 4.75
C VAL A 73 8.45 22.57 6.26
N PRO A 74 7.54 23.28 6.96
CA PRO A 74 7.77 23.70 8.35
C PRO A 74 7.95 22.54 9.34
N THR A 75 7.35 21.40 9.06
CA THR A 75 7.43 20.18 9.88
C THR A 75 7.58 18.98 8.96
N PRO A 76 8.60 18.12 9.15
CA PRO A 76 8.75 16.93 8.32
C PRO A 76 7.45 16.11 8.29
N PRO A 77 6.95 15.66 7.12
CA PRO A 77 5.66 14.97 7.03
C PRO A 77 5.56 13.73 7.93
N VAL A 78 6.68 13.05 8.19
CA VAL A 78 6.71 11.89 9.10
C VAL A 78 6.35 12.28 10.53
N GLU A 79 6.70 13.49 10.97
CA GLU A 79 6.39 14.04 12.28
C GLU A 79 4.93 14.51 12.40
N MET A 80 4.17 14.49 11.30
CA MET A 80 2.72 14.75 11.31
C MET A 80 1.90 13.49 11.62
N LEU A 81 2.55 12.32 11.70
CA LEU A 81 1.90 11.04 11.98
C LEU A 81 2.38 10.47 13.32
N PRO A 82 1.46 10.01 14.20
CA PRO A 82 1.84 9.45 15.50
C PRO A 82 2.62 8.16 15.32
N ALA A 83 3.62 7.95 16.18
CA ALA A 83 4.37 6.70 16.23
C ALA A 83 3.53 5.59 16.87
N ASN A 84 2.64 5.94 17.80
CA ASN A 84 1.83 4.99 18.56
C ASN A 84 0.37 5.45 18.64
N VAL A 85 -0.55 4.51 18.42
CA VAL A 85 -1.99 4.68 18.61
C VAL A 85 -2.48 3.59 19.57
N ILE A 86 -3.22 3.97 20.61
CA ILE A 86 -3.65 3.00 21.64
C ILE A 86 -4.58 1.97 21.03
N GLY A 87 -4.35 0.69 21.32
CA GLY A 87 -5.12 -0.43 20.77
C GLY A 87 -4.70 -0.81 19.35
N TYR A 88 -3.63 -0.21 18.82
CA TYR A 88 -3.08 -0.52 17.51
C TYR A 88 -1.57 -0.79 17.57
N GLU A 89 -1.12 -1.69 16.71
CA GLU A 89 0.27 -1.87 16.36
C GLU A 89 0.60 -1.01 15.14
N THR A 90 1.69 -0.24 15.23
CA THR A 90 2.23 0.50 14.09
C THR A 90 3.15 -0.42 13.29
N ILE A 91 2.72 -0.83 12.10
CA ILE A 91 3.49 -1.73 11.23
C ILE A 91 4.57 -0.97 10.46
N THR A 92 4.23 0.24 10.00
CA THR A 92 5.18 1.13 9.34
C THR A 92 4.86 2.58 9.65
N ARG A 93 5.91 3.41 9.63
CA ARG A 93 5.85 4.87 9.67
C ARG A 93 7.10 5.40 8.96
N GLN A 94 6.93 5.94 7.77
CA GLN A 94 8.05 6.28 6.90
C GLN A 94 7.71 7.43 5.94
N GLY A 95 8.73 8.07 5.38
CA GLY A 95 8.56 8.93 4.21
C GLY A 95 8.15 8.10 2.99
N VAL A 96 7.30 8.65 2.13
CA VAL A 96 6.87 7.95 0.91
C VAL A 96 8.07 7.83 -0.04
N PRO A 97 8.39 6.64 -0.58
CA PRO A 97 9.52 6.47 -1.49
C PRO A 97 9.45 7.41 -2.69
N GLY A 98 10.46 8.26 -2.86
CA GLY A 98 10.54 9.27 -3.92
C GLY A 98 9.89 10.61 -3.59
N GLU A 99 9.20 10.72 -2.46
CA GLU A 99 8.50 11.92 -1.98
C GLU A 99 8.82 12.21 -0.49
N GLN A 100 9.93 11.68 0.05
CA GLN A 100 10.15 11.63 1.51
C GLN A 100 10.16 13.00 2.20
N GLU A 101 10.53 14.05 1.46
CA GLU A 101 10.58 15.44 1.96
C GLU A 101 9.18 16.07 2.07
N VAL A 102 8.22 15.58 1.27
CA VAL A 102 6.89 16.19 1.12
C VAL A 102 5.75 15.26 1.49
N ALA A 103 5.98 13.95 1.66
CA ALA A 103 4.95 13.00 2.05
C ALA A 103 5.48 11.91 3.00
N ALA A 104 4.62 11.51 3.93
CA ALA A 104 4.84 10.37 4.80
C ALA A 104 3.57 9.55 4.97
N GLU A 105 3.77 8.29 5.32
CA GLU A 105 2.72 7.30 5.51
C GLU A 105 2.95 6.47 6.77
N ALA A 106 1.86 5.98 7.34
CA ALA A 106 1.86 5.05 8.46
C ALA A 106 0.74 4.01 8.30
N MET A 107 0.98 2.79 8.77
CA MET A 107 -0.01 1.71 8.80
C MET A 107 -0.22 1.25 10.24
N TYR A 108 -1.46 1.28 10.68
CA TYR A 108 -1.88 0.86 12.01
C TYR A 108 -2.80 -0.36 11.89
N VAL A 109 -2.60 -1.34 12.76
CA VAL A 109 -3.38 -2.59 12.81
C VAL A 109 -3.94 -2.77 14.18
N THR A 110 -5.21 -3.15 14.28
CA THR A 110 -5.84 -3.32 15.59
C THR A 110 -5.19 -4.48 16.34
N LEU A 111 -4.91 -4.28 17.62
CA LEU A 111 -4.45 -5.34 18.54
C LEU A 111 -5.61 -6.15 19.13
N SER A 112 -6.86 -5.83 18.75
CA SER A 112 -8.05 -6.54 19.23
C SER A 112 -8.13 -7.91 18.55
N MET A 113 -7.79 -8.97 19.28
CA MET A 113 -7.92 -10.35 18.78
C MET A 113 -9.34 -10.69 18.35
N GLU A 114 -10.37 -10.16 19.02
CA GLU A 114 -11.78 -10.34 18.62
C GLU A 114 -12.05 -9.74 17.23
N THR A 115 -11.53 -8.54 16.98
CA THR A 115 -11.70 -7.85 15.70
C THR A 115 -10.90 -8.55 14.61
N GLU A 116 -9.65 -8.93 14.87
CA GLU A 116 -8.80 -9.64 13.91
C GLU A 116 -9.35 -11.02 13.50
N ILE A 117 -9.89 -11.78 14.46
CA ILE A 117 -10.49 -13.10 14.18
C ILE A 117 -11.75 -12.96 13.31
N GLN A 118 -12.52 -11.89 13.50
CA GLN A 118 -13.75 -11.67 12.73
C GLN A 118 -13.42 -11.13 11.33
N VAL A 119 -12.64 -10.05 11.24
CA VAL A 119 -12.16 -9.48 9.99
C VAL A 119 -10.88 -8.66 10.21
N PRO A 120 -9.75 -9.01 9.56
CA PRO A 120 -8.53 -8.21 9.64
C PRO A 120 -8.74 -6.85 8.98
N ILE A 121 -8.49 -5.78 9.76
CA ILE A 121 -8.61 -4.38 9.34
C ILE A 121 -7.26 -3.69 9.46
N GLY A 122 -6.92 -2.86 8.48
CA GLY A 122 -5.79 -1.92 8.55
C GLY A 122 -6.27 -0.48 8.38
N SER A 123 -5.59 0.43 9.07
CA SER A 123 -5.76 1.88 8.90
C SER A 123 -4.46 2.48 8.36
N TYR A 124 -4.53 3.01 7.15
CA TYR A 124 -3.45 3.73 6.49
C TYR A 124 -3.62 5.22 6.70
N ALA A 125 -2.63 5.89 7.30
CA ALA A 125 -2.60 7.34 7.41
C ALA A 125 -1.53 7.92 6.48
N ARG A 126 -1.82 9.06 5.86
CA ARG A 126 -0.86 9.82 5.06
C ARG A 126 -0.95 11.30 5.39
N ALA A 127 0.22 11.91 5.48
CA ALA A 127 0.38 13.35 5.57
C ALA A 127 1.24 13.82 4.41
N GLN A 128 0.77 14.81 3.67
CA GLN A 128 1.47 15.36 2.51
C GLN A 128 1.47 16.88 2.57
N ALA A 129 2.66 17.46 2.46
CA ALA A 129 2.87 18.90 2.40
C ALA A 129 2.65 19.40 0.97
N PHE A 130 2.12 20.61 0.87
CA PHE A 130 1.88 21.34 -0.38
C PHE A 130 2.43 22.76 -0.27
N PRO A 131 2.74 23.42 -1.40
CA PRO A 131 3.15 24.83 -1.41
C PRO A 131 2.15 25.80 -0.79
N SER A 132 0.86 25.46 -0.78
CA SER A 132 -0.20 26.32 -0.28
C SER A 132 -1.35 25.54 0.38
N ALA A 133 -2.09 26.21 1.26
CA ALA A 133 -3.30 25.63 1.88
C ALA A 133 -4.39 25.31 0.84
N LEU A 134 -4.45 26.07 -0.25
CA LEU A 134 -5.39 25.83 -1.35
C LEU A 134 -5.05 24.52 -2.08
N GLU A 135 -3.78 24.26 -2.34
CA GLU A 135 -3.33 22.99 -2.95
C GLU A 135 -3.53 21.80 -2.01
N ALA A 136 -3.29 21.98 -0.71
CA ALA A 136 -3.61 20.97 0.29
C ALA A 136 -5.11 20.63 0.31
N GLN A 137 -5.98 21.63 0.19
CA GLN A 137 -7.43 21.41 0.09
C GLN A 137 -7.79 20.71 -1.22
N ALA A 138 -7.20 21.11 -2.35
CA ALA A 138 -7.44 20.44 -3.63
C ALA A 138 -7.04 18.95 -3.60
N GLU A 139 -5.98 18.60 -2.84
CA GLU A 139 -5.62 17.21 -2.60
C GLU A 139 -6.67 16.48 -1.75
N VAL A 140 -7.18 17.10 -0.69
CA VAL A 140 -8.29 16.54 0.10
C VAL A 140 -9.49 16.26 -0.80
N ASP A 141 -9.88 17.21 -1.64
CA ASP A 141 -11.00 17.06 -2.57
C ASP A 141 -10.74 15.92 -3.57
N ARG A 142 -9.52 15.85 -4.12
CA ARG A 142 -9.11 14.77 -5.04
C ARG A 142 -9.16 13.40 -4.37
N VAL A 143 -8.67 13.29 -3.14
CA VAL A 143 -8.73 12.04 -2.36
C VAL A 143 -10.18 11.65 -2.12
N MET A 144 -11.02 12.59 -1.68
CA MET A 144 -12.43 12.35 -1.37
C MET A 144 -13.30 12.06 -2.60
N ALA A 145 -12.88 12.47 -3.81
CA ALA A 145 -13.50 12.01 -5.05
C ALA A 145 -13.46 10.47 -5.22
N GLY A 146 -12.47 9.80 -4.61
CA GLY A 146 -12.39 8.34 -4.54
C GLY A 146 -13.30 7.70 -3.48
N PHE A 147 -13.94 8.51 -2.64
CA PHE A 147 -14.83 8.08 -1.55
C PHE A 147 -16.20 8.78 -1.62
N PRO A 148 -16.91 8.69 -2.76
CA PRO A 148 -18.09 9.52 -3.03
C PRO A 148 -19.33 9.09 -2.24
N LEU A 149 -19.35 7.87 -1.68
CA LEU A 149 -20.52 7.34 -1.02
C LEU A 149 -20.62 7.90 0.39
N ARG A 150 -21.80 8.46 0.71
CA ARG A 150 -22.12 8.97 2.05
C ARG A 150 -21.09 9.98 2.54
N ALA A 151 -20.73 10.89 1.64
CA ALA A 151 -19.92 12.04 2.00
C ALA A 151 -20.60 12.82 3.12
N GLU A 152 -19.86 13.10 4.19
CA GLU A 152 -20.33 13.87 5.32
C GLU A 152 -19.22 14.80 5.82
N ASP A 153 -19.62 15.99 6.26
CA ASP A 153 -18.74 16.89 6.98
C ASP A 153 -18.67 16.48 8.45
N LEU A 154 -17.46 16.46 9.00
CA LEU A 154 -17.15 16.08 10.37
C LEU A 154 -16.37 17.20 11.07
N VAL A 155 -16.41 17.17 12.41
CA VAL A 155 -15.55 17.99 13.26
C VAL A 155 -14.79 17.07 14.22
N LEU A 156 -13.53 16.79 13.89
CA LEU A 156 -12.67 15.90 14.69
C LEU A 156 -12.33 16.55 16.03
N ASN A 157 -12.48 15.79 17.10
CA ASN A 157 -12.27 16.24 18.48
C ASN A 157 -12.98 17.59 18.80
N GLY A 158 -14.09 17.88 18.12
CA GLY A 158 -14.85 19.13 18.27
C GLY A 158 -14.16 20.40 17.74
N VAL A 159 -13.02 20.28 17.04
CA VAL A 159 -12.27 21.45 16.56
C VAL A 159 -11.86 21.40 15.09
N THR A 160 -11.43 20.26 14.56
CA THR A 160 -10.83 20.20 13.21
C THR A 160 -11.89 19.83 12.17
N PRO A 161 -12.22 20.71 11.21
CA PRO A 161 -13.12 20.35 10.11
C PRO A 161 -12.49 19.26 9.24
N ALA A 162 -13.29 18.25 8.90
CA ALA A 162 -12.87 17.12 8.08
C ALA A 162 -14.03 16.66 7.19
N VAL A 163 -13.73 15.87 6.17
CA VAL A 163 -14.72 15.23 5.30
C VAL A 163 -14.50 13.73 5.36
N ALA A 164 -15.58 12.98 5.49
CA ALA A 164 -15.54 11.52 5.50
C ALA A 164 -16.41 10.92 4.40
N GLY A 165 -16.07 9.70 3.97
CA GLY A 165 -16.79 9.01 2.91
C GLY A 165 -16.34 7.57 2.74
N TYR A 166 -17.11 6.82 1.97
CA TYR A 166 -16.83 5.42 1.65
C TYR A 166 -16.45 5.26 0.18
N ALA A 167 -15.55 4.32 -0.08
CA ALA A 167 -15.22 3.89 -1.42
C ALA A 167 -16.47 3.33 -2.12
N PRO A 168 -16.53 3.32 -3.47
CA PRO A 168 -17.71 2.84 -4.21
C PRO A 168 -18.13 1.40 -3.89
N ASP A 169 -17.18 0.54 -3.50
CA ASP A 169 -17.42 -0.85 -3.10
C ASP A 169 -17.74 -1.03 -1.60
N GLU A 170 -17.77 0.09 -0.85
CA GLU A 170 -17.84 0.16 0.61
C GLU A 170 -16.78 -0.70 1.33
N GLY A 171 -15.67 -1.03 0.65
CA GLY A 171 -14.55 -1.82 1.18
C GLY A 171 -13.56 -0.99 2.00
N ALA A 172 -13.64 0.33 1.88
CA ALA A 172 -12.83 1.29 2.62
C ALA A 172 -13.66 2.51 3.05
N TRP A 173 -13.29 3.07 4.19
CA TRP A 173 -13.80 4.32 4.73
C TRP A 173 -12.62 5.28 4.92
N THR A 174 -12.79 6.54 4.55
CA THR A 174 -11.74 7.56 4.64
C THR A 174 -12.26 8.78 5.37
N VAL A 175 -11.37 9.40 6.15
CA VAL A 175 -11.51 10.77 6.63
C VAL A 175 -10.32 11.57 6.14
N ALA A 176 -10.57 12.75 5.57
CA ALA A 176 -9.55 13.66 5.09
C ALA A 176 -9.78 15.08 5.62
N TRP A 177 -8.69 15.79 5.89
CA TRP A 177 -8.71 17.18 6.36
C TRP A 177 -7.41 17.89 5.99
N THR A 178 -7.43 19.21 6.11
CA THR A 178 -6.22 20.03 5.95
C THR A 178 -5.70 20.52 7.29
N ARG A 179 -4.39 20.74 7.36
CA ARG A 179 -3.76 21.48 8.45
C ARG A 179 -2.70 22.42 7.90
N GLY A 180 -3.06 23.70 7.74
CA GLY A 180 -2.18 24.66 7.08
C GLY A 180 -1.88 24.20 5.65
N THR A 181 -0.62 23.95 5.35
CA THR A 181 -0.12 23.49 4.05
C THR A 181 -0.12 21.96 3.89
N TYR A 182 -0.69 21.21 4.83
CA TYR A 182 -0.72 19.74 4.77
C TYR A 182 -2.11 19.24 4.43
N ALA A 183 -2.19 18.25 3.54
CA ALA A 183 -3.34 17.38 3.38
C ALA A 183 -3.10 16.11 4.20
N ILE A 184 -4.10 15.70 4.96
CA ILE A 184 -4.05 14.55 5.84
C ILE A 184 -5.25 13.68 5.55
N TYR A 185 -5.03 12.38 5.45
CA TYR A 185 -6.13 11.44 5.36
C TYR A 185 -5.79 10.11 6.03
N VAL A 186 -6.83 9.50 6.59
CA VAL A 186 -6.78 8.16 7.16
C VAL A 186 -7.79 7.31 6.41
N LYS A 187 -7.32 6.19 5.85
CA LYS A 187 -8.13 5.19 5.15
C LYS A 187 -8.17 3.92 5.98
N THR A 188 -9.36 3.49 6.37
CA THR A 188 -9.58 2.21 7.05
C THR A 188 -10.17 1.22 6.07
N LEU A 189 -9.55 0.06 5.93
CA LEU A 189 -9.90 -0.94 4.93
C LEU A 189 -9.85 -2.36 5.49
N PHE A 190 -10.64 -3.24 4.88
CA PHE A 190 -10.55 -4.68 5.09
C PHE A 190 -9.34 -5.25 4.34
N ARG A 191 -8.60 -6.15 5.00
CA ARG A 191 -7.43 -6.79 4.39
C ARG A 191 -7.79 -7.96 3.49
N ASP A 192 -8.70 -8.82 3.97
CA ASP A 192 -8.99 -10.09 3.30
C ASP A 192 -10.46 -10.20 2.88
N LYS A 193 -11.38 -10.18 3.86
CA LYS A 193 -12.80 -10.43 3.64
C LYS A 193 -13.63 -9.24 4.07
N ILE A 194 -14.43 -8.71 3.18
CA ILE A 194 -15.38 -7.65 3.51
C ILE A 194 -16.58 -8.29 4.26
N PRO A 195 -16.88 -7.90 5.51
CA PRO A 195 -17.99 -8.43 6.29
C PRO A 195 -19.35 -8.08 5.68
N ALA A 196 -20.40 -8.77 6.10
CA ALA A 196 -21.76 -8.45 5.65
C ALA A 196 -22.26 -7.10 6.22
N GLN A 197 -21.77 -6.72 7.40
CA GLN A 197 -22.12 -5.49 8.11
C GLN A 197 -20.95 -4.48 7.97
N LYS A 198 -20.83 -3.86 6.78
CA LYS A 198 -19.65 -3.06 6.40
C LYS A 198 -19.64 -1.65 6.99
N LYS A 199 -20.82 -1.05 7.10
CA LYS A 199 -21.02 0.40 7.14
C LYS A 199 -20.49 1.02 8.43
N ASP A 200 -21.03 0.60 9.58
CA ASP A 200 -20.65 1.20 10.87
C ASP A 200 -19.35 0.60 11.43
N PHE A 201 -18.94 -0.56 10.90
CA PHE A 201 -17.79 -1.29 11.40
C PHE A 201 -16.47 -0.60 11.02
N LEU A 202 -16.26 -0.28 9.74
CA LEU A 202 -15.06 0.46 9.30
C LEU A 202 -14.95 1.82 9.99
N ARG A 203 -16.07 2.56 10.07
CA ARG A 203 -16.13 3.86 10.73
C ARG A 203 -15.71 3.76 12.19
N ARG A 204 -16.29 2.81 12.94
CA ARG A 204 -16.00 2.64 14.37
C ARG A 204 -14.52 2.34 14.62
N ILE A 205 -13.93 1.44 13.84
CA ILE A 205 -12.52 1.09 13.98
C ILE A 205 -11.63 2.27 13.55
N GLY A 206 -11.89 2.84 12.38
CA GLY A 206 -11.08 3.92 11.83
C GLY A 206 -11.09 5.21 12.66
N THR A 207 -12.20 5.52 13.34
CA THR A 207 -12.37 6.76 14.11
C THR A 207 -11.27 6.93 15.16
N THR A 208 -10.90 5.86 15.87
CA THR A 208 -9.83 5.91 16.89
C THR A 208 -8.49 6.37 16.29
N VAL A 209 -8.15 5.90 15.08
CA VAL A 209 -6.90 6.29 14.41
C VAL A 209 -7.01 7.74 13.91
N VAL A 210 -8.15 8.11 13.31
CA VAL A 210 -8.42 9.48 12.85
C VAL A 210 -8.24 10.50 13.98
N GLU A 211 -8.89 10.25 15.13
CA GLU A 211 -8.84 11.15 16.28
C GLU A 211 -7.45 11.23 16.91
N ALA A 212 -6.72 10.10 16.94
CA ALA A 212 -5.35 10.06 17.42
C ALA A 212 -4.40 10.86 16.52
N VAL A 213 -4.53 10.74 15.18
CA VAL A 213 -3.73 11.52 14.22
C VAL A 213 -4.02 13.02 14.36
N ASP A 214 -5.29 13.42 14.40
CA ASP A 214 -5.67 14.83 14.58
C ASP A 214 -5.13 15.40 15.91
N THR A 215 -5.32 14.66 17.01
CA THR A 215 -4.79 15.08 18.32
C THR A 215 -3.28 15.20 18.32
N TYR A 216 -2.59 14.22 17.75
CA TYR A 216 -1.13 14.23 17.68
C TYR A 216 -0.63 15.46 16.92
N GLN A 217 -1.23 15.77 15.77
CA GLN A 217 -0.88 16.96 15.02
C GLN A 217 -1.11 18.21 15.88
N ARG A 218 -2.24 18.30 16.60
CA ARG A 218 -2.60 19.49 17.40
C ARG A 218 -1.70 19.71 18.61
N THR A 219 -1.29 18.64 19.26
CA THR A 219 -0.72 18.70 20.62
C THR A 219 0.68 18.11 20.74
N GLY A 220 1.16 17.38 19.74
CA GLY A 220 2.38 16.59 19.79
C GLY A 220 2.29 15.35 20.71
N LYS A 221 1.15 15.09 21.35
CA LYS A 221 0.98 13.97 22.28
C LYS A 221 0.68 12.67 21.53
N GLN A 222 1.48 11.64 21.80
CA GLN A 222 1.24 10.28 21.32
C GLN A 222 0.10 9.63 22.10
N GLY A 223 -0.68 8.75 21.46
CA GLY A 223 -1.65 7.84 22.08
C GLY A 223 -2.60 8.48 23.11
N LEU A 224 -3.80 8.88 22.70
CA LEU A 224 -4.83 9.28 23.67
C LEU A 224 -5.47 8.05 24.34
N GLN A 225 -5.55 8.11 25.68
CA GLN A 225 -6.58 7.44 26.48
C GLN A 225 -7.82 8.33 26.48
N PHE A 226 -8.96 7.76 26.11
CA PHE A 226 -10.28 8.33 26.39
C PHE A 226 -10.89 7.59 27.58
#